data_AF-A0A5P8K8F3-F1
#
_entry.id   AF-A0A5P8K8F3-F1
#
_cell.length_a   1.000
_cell.length_b   1.000
_cell.length_c   1.000
_cell.angle_alpha   90.00
_cell.angle_beta   90.00
_cell.angle_gamma   90.00
#
_symmetry.space_group_name_H-M   'P 1'
#
loop_
_entity.id
_entity.type
_entity.pdbx_description
1 polymer ?
#
loop_
_entity_poly.entity_id
_entity_poly.type
_entity_poly.pdbx_seq_one_letter_code
_entity_poly.pdbx_strand_id
1 'polypeptide(L)'
;MEEIVAHTGEPDVEDEAEGIMRRPDVMVIAMADMDVPGSFDPRALVAAIEVVSRSNPDNDRVTKMRDYPLMGIAVYAIFDPRAGDGAVLTDIHSTPDGPRYATRKDFVYGEDVTIGDWTISTENLPRYASKAEDGASE
;
A
#
# COMPACT_ATOMS: atom_id res chain seq x y z
N MET A 1 4.60 7.90 23.41
CA MET A 1 4.37 7.00 22.27
C MET A 1 3.12 7.54 21.63
N GLU A 2 3.24 8.07 20.43
CA GLU A 2 2.07 8.56 19.68
C GLU A 2 1.18 7.36 19.34
N GLU A 3 -0.12 7.55 19.42
CA GLU A 3 -1.10 6.51 19.12
C GLU A 3 -1.17 6.34 17.60
N ILE A 4 -0.70 5.20 17.08
CA ILE A 4 -0.78 4.87 15.65
C ILE A 4 -2.12 4.19 15.37
N VAL A 5 -2.75 4.55 14.25
CA VAL A 5 -3.99 3.92 13.78
C VAL A 5 -3.86 3.44 12.33
N ALA A 6 -4.68 2.44 11.98
CA ALA A 6 -4.89 1.99 10.62
C ALA A 6 -6.23 2.51 10.12
N HIS A 7 -6.20 3.24 9.01
CA HIS A 7 -7.36 3.96 8.46
C HIS A 7 -7.61 3.57 7.00
N THR A 8 -8.87 3.44 6.59
CA THR A 8 -9.24 3.03 5.22
C THR A 8 -9.91 4.16 4.45
N GLY A 9 -9.55 4.37 3.18
CA GLY A 9 -10.28 5.27 2.29
C GLY A 9 -10.04 6.76 2.58
N GLU A 10 -11.10 7.53 2.85
CA GLU A 10 -11.03 8.99 3.05
C GLU A 10 -10.47 9.39 4.40
N PRO A 11 -9.61 10.42 4.49
CA PRO A 11 -9.33 11.42 3.45
C PRO A 11 -8.22 11.00 2.47
N ASP A 12 -8.15 11.70 1.34
CA ASP A 12 -7.08 11.51 0.36
C ASP A 12 -5.69 11.85 0.93
N VAL A 13 -4.65 11.31 0.31
CA VAL A 13 -3.26 11.68 0.56
C VAL A 13 -2.75 12.47 -0.64
N GLU A 14 -2.20 13.66 -0.41
CA GLU A 14 -1.83 14.57 -1.50
C GLU A 14 -0.43 15.15 -1.31
N ASP A 15 0.41 15.02 -2.33
CA ASP A 15 1.62 15.81 -2.47
C ASP A 15 1.34 16.94 -3.46
N GLU A 16 1.01 18.13 -2.95
CA GLU A 16 0.71 19.30 -3.77
C GLU A 16 1.90 19.74 -4.63
N ALA A 17 3.14 19.53 -4.15
CA ALA A 17 4.34 19.93 -4.87
C ALA A 17 4.56 19.08 -6.13
N GLU A 18 4.23 17.79 -6.05
CA GLU A 18 4.29 16.87 -7.18
C GLU A 18 2.98 16.82 -7.99
N GLY A 19 1.90 17.43 -7.48
CA GLY A 19 0.56 17.40 -8.10
C GLY A 19 -0.06 16.00 -8.10
N ILE A 20 0.28 15.18 -7.10
CA ILE A 20 -0.15 13.78 -7.02
C ILE A 20 -1.08 13.59 -5.82
N MET A 21 -2.29 13.11 -6.11
CA MET A 21 -3.26 12.65 -5.11
C MET A 21 -3.43 11.14 -5.22
N ARG A 22 -3.43 10.44 -4.09
CA ARG A 22 -3.69 9.00 -3.99
C ARG A 22 -4.61 8.70 -2.82
N ARG A 23 -5.29 7.56 -2.91
CA ARG A 23 -6.16 7.03 -1.85
C ARG A 23 -5.75 5.59 -1.57
N PRO A 24 -4.83 5.36 -0.62
CA PRO A 24 -4.46 4.02 -0.23
C PRO A 24 -5.65 3.24 0.35
N ASP A 25 -5.69 1.93 0.11
CA ASP A 25 -6.72 1.07 0.71
C ASP A 25 -6.65 1.10 2.23
N VAL A 26 -5.43 1.04 2.78
CA VAL A 26 -5.15 1.23 4.21
C VAL A 26 -3.94 2.16 4.37
N MET A 27 -4.06 3.11 5.29
CA MET A 27 -3.01 4.02 5.71
C MET A 27 -2.69 3.77 7.17
N VAL A 28 -1.40 3.75 7.51
CA VAL A 28 -0.93 3.72 8.89
C VAL A 28 -0.35 5.09 9.20
N ILE A 29 -0.92 5.77 10.19
CA ILE A 29 -0.62 7.18 10.52
C ILE A 29 -0.77 7.40 12.03
N ALA A 30 -0.05 8.37 12.59
CA ALA A 30 -0.28 8.80 13.95
C ALA A 30 -1.63 9.52 14.06
N MET A 31 -2.39 9.23 15.12
CA MET A 31 -3.69 9.84 15.38
C MET A 31 -3.61 11.36 15.44
N ALA A 32 -2.49 11.90 15.93
CA ALA A 32 -2.27 13.35 16.00
C ALA A 32 -2.18 14.00 14.61
N ASP A 33 -1.71 13.27 13.59
CA ASP A 33 -1.56 13.77 12.22
C ASP A 33 -2.86 13.64 11.41
N MET A 34 -3.91 13.02 11.97
CA MET A 34 -5.22 12.91 11.34
C MET A 34 -6.12 14.13 11.54
N ASP A 35 -5.86 14.96 12.56
CA ASP A 35 -6.69 16.14 12.87
C ASP A 35 -6.30 17.33 11.98
N VAL A 36 -6.43 17.14 10.68
CA VAL A 36 -6.12 18.13 9.65
C VAL A 36 -7.32 18.38 8.74
N PRO A 37 -7.55 19.63 8.31
CA PRO A 37 -8.56 19.91 7.30
C PRO A 37 -8.06 19.46 5.91
N GLY A 38 -8.79 18.55 5.26
CA GLY A 38 -8.51 18.13 3.89
C GLY A 38 -7.72 16.82 3.79
N SER A 39 -6.74 16.79 2.89
CA SER A 39 -5.89 15.63 2.61
C SER A 39 -4.78 15.46 3.65
N PHE A 40 -4.33 14.22 3.83
CA PHE A 40 -3.17 13.92 4.67
C PHE A 40 -1.86 14.20 3.93
N ASP A 41 -0.87 14.70 4.67
CA ASP A 41 0.51 14.78 4.17
C ASP A 41 1.05 13.35 3.99
N PRO A 42 1.48 12.95 2.77
CA PRO A 42 2.06 11.63 2.55
C PRO A 42 3.27 11.31 3.43
N ARG A 43 4.02 12.33 3.87
CA ARG A 43 5.20 12.14 4.73
C ARG A 43 4.84 11.88 6.18
N ALA A 44 3.58 12.12 6.58
CA ALA A 44 3.06 11.74 7.89
C ALA A 44 2.62 10.26 7.94
N LEU A 45 2.40 9.63 6.78
CA LEU A 45 2.09 8.20 6.74
C LEU A 45 3.32 7.37 7.10
N VAL A 46 3.14 6.47 8.06
CA VAL A 46 4.11 5.41 8.35
C VAL A 46 4.09 4.37 7.25
N ALA A 47 2.91 4.00 6.75
CA ALA A 47 2.76 3.07 5.65
C ALA A 47 1.52 3.35 4.79
N ALA A 48 1.64 3.13 3.48
CA ALA A 48 0.51 2.88 2.59
C ALA A 48 0.44 1.38 2.29
N ILE A 49 -0.76 0.82 2.34
CA ILE A 49 -1.01 -0.60 2.09
C ILE A 49 -2.09 -0.71 1.02
N GLU A 50 -1.84 -1.55 0.03
CA GLU A 50 -2.70 -1.72 -1.15
C GLU A 50 -3.04 -3.18 -1.38
N VAL A 51 -4.27 -3.42 -1.83
CA VAL A 51 -4.73 -4.74 -2.28
C VAL A 51 -4.96 -4.68 -3.80
N VAL A 52 -4.15 -5.43 -4.55
CA VAL A 52 -4.19 -5.44 -6.01
C VAL A 52 -5.57 -5.81 -6.52
N SER A 53 -6.19 -4.89 -7.25
CA SER A 53 -7.51 -5.11 -7.84
C SER A 53 -7.48 -6.14 -8.99
N ARG A 54 -8.61 -6.82 -9.23
CA ARG A 54 -8.76 -7.68 -10.42
C ARG A 54 -8.75 -6.90 -11.73
N SER A 55 -9.33 -5.71 -11.74
CA SER A 55 -9.60 -4.93 -12.95
C SER A 55 -8.43 -4.07 -13.39
N ASN A 56 -7.54 -3.66 -12.48
CA ASN A 56 -6.47 -2.71 -12.79
C ASN A 56 -5.18 -3.01 -12.01
N PRO A 57 -4.53 -4.17 -12.24
CA PRO A 57 -3.36 -4.58 -11.46
C PRO A 57 -2.13 -3.68 -11.64
N ASP A 58 -2.00 -3.04 -12.80
CA ASP A 58 -0.85 -2.20 -13.13
C ASP A 58 -0.80 -0.93 -12.27
N ASN A 59 -1.94 -0.47 -11.76
CA ASN A 59 -2.01 0.71 -10.91
C ASN A 59 -1.16 0.54 -9.65
N ASP A 60 -1.33 -0.57 -8.96
CA ASP A 60 -0.63 -0.85 -7.69
C ASP A 60 0.79 -1.37 -7.97
N ARG A 61 0.96 -2.16 -9.03
CA ARG A 61 2.25 -2.79 -9.36
C ARG A 61 3.18 -1.96 -10.21
N VAL A 62 2.77 -0.80 -10.73
CA VAL A 62 3.62 0.03 -11.60
C VAL A 62 3.50 1.50 -11.24
N THR A 63 2.28 2.04 -11.28
CA THR A 63 2.05 3.48 -11.09
C THR A 63 2.37 3.90 -9.66
N LYS A 64 1.73 3.28 -8.67
CA LYS A 64 1.94 3.59 -7.24
C LYS A 64 3.37 3.32 -6.75
N MET A 65 4.06 2.32 -7.32
CA MET A 65 5.48 2.09 -7.04
C MET A 65 6.39 3.25 -7.45
N ARG A 66 5.96 4.10 -8.39
CA ARG A 66 6.67 5.33 -8.78
C ARG A 66 6.20 6.53 -7.96
N ASP A 67 4.90 6.63 -7.70
CA ASP A 67 4.32 7.78 -7.01
C ASP A 67 4.67 7.82 -5.53
N TYR A 68 4.52 6.72 -4.80
CA TYR A 68 4.73 6.72 -3.35
C TYR A 68 6.13 7.09 -2.87
N PRO A 69 7.23 6.66 -3.50
CA PRO A 69 8.54 7.18 -3.12
C PRO A 69 8.71 8.66 -3.49
N LEU A 70 8.05 9.15 -4.54
CA LEU A 70 8.07 10.56 -4.94
C LEU A 70 7.30 11.44 -3.92
N MET A 71 6.14 10.95 -3.46
CA MET A 71 5.33 11.55 -2.40
C MET A 71 5.98 11.44 -1.00
N GLY A 72 6.97 10.57 -0.83
CA GLY A 72 7.72 10.41 0.42
C GLY A 72 7.09 9.45 1.44
N ILE A 73 6.20 8.54 1.02
CA ILE A 73 5.58 7.56 1.94
C ILE A 73 6.61 6.51 2.34
N ALA A 74 6.94 6.42 3.63
CA ALA A 74 8.09 5.66 4.11
C ALA A 74 8.05 4.15 3.78
N VAL A 75 6.88 3.52 3.95
CA VAL A 75 6.67 2.09 3.69
C VAL A 75 5.52 1.90 2.72
N TYR A 76 5.74 1.07 1.69
CA TYR A 76 4.67 0.63 0.80
C TYR A 76 4.53 -0.89 0.85
N ALA A 77 3.36 -1.40 1.25
CA ALA A 77 3.04 -2.81 1.18
C ALA A 77 1.96 -3.08 0.15
N ILE A 78 2.17 -4.10 -0.68
CA ILE A 78 1.23 -4.51 -1.72
C ILE A 78 0.90 -5.99 -1.55
N PHE A 79 -0.39 -6.28 -1.50
CA PHE A 79 -0.96 -7.61 -1.35
C PHE A 79 -1.71 -7.97 -2.63
N ASP A 80 -1.40 -9.10 -3.26
CA ASP A 80 -2.07 -9.55 -4.48
C ASP A 80 -2.87 -10.86 -4.24
N PRO A 81 -4.19 -10.75 -3.98
CA PRO A 81 -5.06 -11.91 -3.85
C PRO A 81 -5.19 -12.77 -5.12
N ARG A 82 -4.81 -12.26 -6.29
CA ARG A 82 -4.84 -12.99 -7.57
C ARG A 82 -3.77 -14.06 -7.54
N ALA A 83 -2.54 -13.68 -7.19
CA ALA A 83 -1.38 -14.56 -7.16
C ALA A 83 -1.20 -15.25 -5.79
N GLY A 84 -1.73 -14.66 -4.72
CA GLY A 84 -1.44 -15.08 -3.35
C GLY A 84 -0.03 -14.70 -2.93
N ASP A 85 0.46 -13.56 -3.41
CA ASP A 85 1.79 -13.03 -3.12
C ASP A 85 1.74 -11.52 -2.86
N GLY A 86 2.86 -10.94 -2.46
CA GLY A 86 2.96 -9.51 -2.23
C GLY A 86 4.39 -9.06 -2.03
N ALA A 87 4.56 -7.79 -1.71
CA ALA A 87 5.86 -7.23 -1.36
C ALA A 87 5.75 -6.08 -0.37
N VAL A 88 6.82 -5.89 0.41
CA VAL A 88 7.04 -4.70 1.24
C VAL A 88 8.23 -3.94 0.66
N LEU A 89 8.05 -2.64 0.43
CA LEU A 89 9.05 -1.74 -0.14
C LEU A 89 9.38 -0.64 0.85
N THR A 90 10.67 -0.38 1.05
CA THR A 90 11.20 0.56 2.04
C THR A 90 12.47 1.26 1.52
N ASP A 91 13.03 2.14 2.34
CA ASP A 91 14.32 2.79 2.11
C ASP A 91 14.30 3.67 0.85
N ILE A 92 13.50 4.74 0.88
CA ILE A 92 13.48 5.72 -0.21
C ILE A 92 14.87 6.34 -0.35
N HIS A 93 15.40 6.30 -1.57
CA HIS A 93 16.65 6.96 -1.93
C HIS A 93 16.48 7.71 -3.26
N SER A 94 17.26 8.76 -3.42
CA SER A 94 17.32 9.52 -4.67
C SER A 94 18.05 8.73 -5.74
N THR A 95 17.47 8.67 -6.95
CA THR A 95 18.12 8.19 -8.17
C THR A 95 18.13 9.31 -9.23
N PRO A 96 18.92 9.21 -10.30
CA PRO A 96 18.87 10.17 -11.41
C PRO A 96 17.48 10.31 -12.05
N ASP A 97 16.65 9.28 -11.95
CA ASP A 97 15.28 9.25 -12.49
C ASP A 97 14.21 9.62 -11.42
N GLY A 98 14.63 10.11 -10.25
CA GLY A 98 13.75 10.44 -9.12
C GLY A 98 13.85 9.46 -7.94
N PRO A 99 13.19 9.75 -6.81
CA PRO A 99 13.15 8.89 -5.63
C PRO A 99 12.57 7.50 -5.92
N ARG A 100 13.17 6.45 -5.33
CA ARG A 100 12.68 5.06 -5.42
C ARG A 100 12.93 4.32 -4.12
N TYR A 101 12.15 3.28 -3.84
CA TYR A 101 12.47 2.33 -2.77
C TYR A 101 13.72 1.52 -3.12
N ALA A 102 14.71 1.46 -2.23
CA ALA A 102 15.92 0.67 -2.39
C ALA A 102 15.70 -0.81 -2.05
N THR A 103 14.81 -1.06 -1.10
CA THR A 103 14.55 -2.40 -0.57
C THR A 103 13.19 -2.88 -1.04
N ARG A 104 13.15 -4.14 -1.49
CA ARG A 104 11.93 -4.90 -1.78
C ARG A 104 12.05 -6.27 -1.16
N LYS A 105 11.08 -6.65 -0.33
CA LYS A 105 10.95 -7.99 0.23
C LYS A 105 9.65 -8.60 -0.26
N ASP A 106 9.76 -9.58 -1.16
CA ASP A 106 8.61 -10.36 -1.62
C ASP A 106 8.21 -11.40 -0.57
N PHE A 107 6.93 -11.75 -0.55
CA PHE A 107 6.35 -12.78 0.33
C PHE A 107 5.23 -13.53 -0.38
N VAL A 108 4.88 -14.70 0.15
CA VAL A 108 3.69 -15.47 -0.27
C VAL A 108 2.67 -15.54 0.86
N TYR A 109 1.38 -15.64 0.51
CA TYR A 109 0.33 -15.77 1.51
C TYR A 109 0.52 -17.08 2.30
N GLY A 110 0.38 -17.00 3.61
CA GLY A 110 0.78 -18.04 4.57
C GLY A 110 1.99 -17.64 5.42
N GLU A 111 2.72 -16.60 5.03
CA GLU A 111 3.85 -16.07 5.79
C GLU A 111 3.42 -14.95 6.76
N ASP A 112 4.20 -14.78 7.82
CA ASP A 112 4.16 -13.58 8.65
C ASP A 112 5.02 -12.48 8.01
N VAL A 113 4.40 -11.35 7.70
CA VAL A 113 5.02 -10.25 6.93
C VAL A 113 5.26 -9.05 7.83
N THR A 114 6.50 -8.58 7.87
CA THR A 114 6.87 -7.35 8.59
C THR A 114 6.65 -6.12 7.73
N ILE A 115 5.85 -5.16 8.22
CA ILE A 115 5.57 -3.86 7.60
C ILE A 115 5.89 -2.79 8.65
N GLY A 116 6.93 -2.00 8.42
CA GLY A 116 7.46 -1.10 9.46
C GLY A 116 7.82 -1.89 10.72
N ASP A 117 7.29 -1.45 11.87
CA ASP A 117 7.53 -2.10 13.17
C ASP A 117 6.53 -3.24 13.48
N TRP A 118 5.57 -3.51 12.59
CA TRP A 118 4.51 -4.50 12.81
C TRP A 118 4.73 -5.76 11.99
N THR A 119 4.21 -6.87 12.49
CA THR A 119 4.15 -8.14 11.74
C THR A 119 2.68 -8.56 11.60
N ILE A 120 2.27 -8.85 10.37
CA ILE A 120 0.91 -9.23 10.01
C ILE A 120 0.94 -10.66 9.45
N SER A 121 0.10 -11.53 9.98
CA SER A 121 -0.08 -12.87 9.41
C SER A 121 -0.94 -12.84 8.16
N THR A 122 -0.49 -13.54 7.11
CA THR A 122 -1.23 -13.64 5.84
C THR A 122 -1.97 -14.96 5.65
N GLU A 123 -1.94 -15.85 6.65
CA GLU A 123 -2.49 -17.21 6.58
C GLU A 123 -3.96 -17.26 6.14
N ASN A 124 -4.78 -16.32 6.63
CA ASN A 124 -6.23 -16.32 6.40
C ASN A 124 -6.69 -15.24 5.41
N LEU A 125 -5.77 -14.59 4.70
CA LEU A 125 -6.14 -13.57 3.73
C LEU A 125 -6.82 -14.23 2.50
N PRO A 126 -7.99 -13.72 2.08
CA PRO A 126 -8.73 -14.34 1.00
C PRO A 126 -8.00 -14.16 -0.33
N ARG A 127 -8.08 -15.19 -1.17
CA ARG A 127 -7.72 -15.08 -2.58
C ARG A 127 -8.94 -14.82 -3.42
N TYR A 128 -8.71 -14.23 -4.57
CA TYR A 128 -9.74 -14.09 -5.57
C TYR A 128 -10.10 -15.46 -6.15
N ALA A 129 -11.36 -15.88 -6.01
CA ALA A 129 -11.89 -17.07 -6.67
C ALA A 129 -11.61 -17.02 -8.18
N SER A 130 -11.01 -18.08 -8.72
CA SER A 130 -10.91 -18.29 -10.17
C SER A 130 -12.31 -18.29 -10.76
N LYS A 131 -12.50 -17.69 -11.94
CA LYS A 131 -13.81 -17.52 -12.61
C LYS A 131 -14.43 -18.84 -13.12
N ALA A 132 -14.18 -19.96 -12.44
CA ALA A 132 -14.54 -21.30 -12.87
C ALA A 132 -15.75 -21.87 -12.11
N GLU A 133 -16.74 -21.06 -11.74
CA GLU A 133 -18.02 -21.57 -11.19
C GLU A 133 -19.27 -20.74 -11.58
N ASP A 134 -19.28 -20.07 -12.74
CA ASP A 134 -20.49 -19.38 -13.26
C ASP A 134 -20.98 -19.99 -14.59
N GLY A 135 -20.72 -21.28 -14.83
CA GLY A 135 -20.98 -21.92 -16.12
C GLY A 135 -21.74 -23.25 -16.09
N ALA A 136 -22.28 -23.67 -14.94
CA ALA A 136 -23.05 -24.90 -14.84
C ALA A 136 -24.38 -24.66 -14.09
N SER A 137 -25.37 -24.23 -14.84
CA SER A 137 -26.77 -24.54 -14.55
C SER A 137 -27.47 -24.76 -15.89
N GLU A 138 -27.93 -26.00 -16.07
CA GLU A 138 -28.73 -26.51 -17.20
C GLU A 138 -30.03 -25.73 -17.44
#